data_AF-Q2IZ47-F1
#
_entry.id   AF-Q2IZ47-F1
#
_cell.length_a   1.000
_cell.length_b   1.000
_cell.length_c   1.000
_cell.angle_alpha   90.00
_cell.angle_beta   90.00
_cell.angle_gamma   90.00
#
_symmetry.space_group_name_H-M   'P 1'
#
loop_
_entity.id
_entity.type
_entity.pdbx_description
1 polymer ?
#
loop_
_entity_poly.entity_id
_entity_poly.type
_entity_poly.pdbx_seq_one_letter_code
_entity_poly.pdbx_strand_id
1 'polypeptide(L)'
;MSWRKEERRAERGYHHGNLKEALLQAALGLIAEKGPAGFTFADAARMAGVSPAAPYRHFRDREELLSNIAYRGFELFEQVLAKAWDDGRPDTLTAFKRVGSAYLAFARSEPAYYSAMFESGVPVDANPLLMTASERAFNVIRAAAERLAALTPPGVARPPALMMALHIWSMSHGIASLFARGDAARRKLPMAAEELLEAGVLIYLRGLGFPADLRSQPEKPAEPKRSGPWGAAPQ
;
A
#
# COMPACT_ATOMS: atom_id res chain seq x y z
N MET A 1 -60.05 -17.06 24.17
CA MET A 1 -58.88 -17.58 23.41
C MET A 1 -58.18 -16.42 22.72
N SER A 2 -56.90 -16.20 23.03
CA SER A 2 -55.81 -15.93 22.07
C SER A 2 -54.75 -15.07 22.73
N TRP A 3 -53.59 -15.69 22.93
CA TRP A 3 -52.40 -15.11 23.53
C TRP A 3 -51.58 -14.35 22.49
N ARG A 4 -50.86 -13.31 22.95
CA ARG A 4 -49.87 -12.51 22.21
C ARG A 4 -48.88 -13.37 21.43
N LYS A 5 -48.41 -12.82 20.29
CA LYS A 5 -47.03 -13.02 19.83
C LYS A 5 -46.48 -11.69 19.33
N GLU A 6 -45.70 -11.05 20.20
CA GLU A 6 -44.71 -10.04 19.81
C GLU A 6 -43.76 -10.69 18.81
N GLU A 7 -43.61 -10.05 17.66
CA GLU A 7 -42.65 -10.43 16.64
C GLU A 7 -41.24 -10.32 17.21
N ARG A 8 -40.61 -11.48 17.40
CA ARG A 8 -39.19 -11.61 17.71
C ARG A 8 -38.40 -10.86 16.63
N ARG A 9 -37.80 -9.73 17.05
CA ARG A 9 -36.69 -9.07 16.38
C ARG A 9 -35.66 -10.15 16.05
N ALA A 10 -35.50 -10.44 14.76
CA ALA A 10 -34.57 -11.44 14.27
C ALA A 10 -33.16 -11.12 14.80
N GLU A 11 -32.69 -11.93 15.74
CA GLU A 11 -31.31 -11.96 16.19
C GLU A 11 -30.45 -12.29 14.97
N ARG A 12 -29.75 -11.27 14.48
CA ARG A 12 -28.77 -11.42 13.41
C ARG A 12 -27.65 -12.30 13.93
N GLY A 13 -27.55 -13.48 13.31
CA GLY A 13 -26.53 -14.52 13.46
C GLY A 13 -25.33 -14.17 14.33
N TYR A 14 -25.36 -14.70 15.56
CA TYR A 14 -24.20 -14.78 16.43
C TYR A 14 -23.14 -15.67 15.76
N HIS A 15 -22.05 -15.09 15.27
CA HIS A 15 -20.90 -15.83 14.77
C HIS A 15 -20.11 -16.44 15.94
N HIS A 16 -20.68 -17.45 16.62
CA HIS A 16 -20.07 -18.11 17.78
C HIS A 16 -18.75 -18.86 17.47
N GLY A 17 -18.34 -18.96 16.21
CA GLY A 17 -17.16 -19.77 15.84
C GLY A 17 -15.82 -19.05 15.95
N ASN A 18 -15.77 -17.72 15.87
CA ASN A 18 -14.49 -17.02 15.80
C ASN A 18 -14.54 -15.62 16.42
N LEU A 19 -14.61 -15.58 17.76
CA LEU A 19 -14.56 -14.34 18.53
C LEU A 19 -13.31 -13.50 18.21
N LYS A 20 -12.17 -14.16 17.95
CA LYS A 20 -10.94 -13.47 17.54
C LYS A 20 -11.15 -12.66 16.25
N GLU A 21 -11.75 -13.26 15.22
CA GLU A 21 -12.07 -12.54 13.98
C GLU A 21 -13.12 -11.46 14.19
N ALA A 22 -14.16 -11.71 14.98
CA ALA A 22 -15.17 -10.71 15.28
C ALA A 22 -14.55 -9.45 15.93
N LEU A 23 -13.59 -9.63 16.84
CA LEU A 23 -12.87 -8.53 17.48
C LEU A 23 -11.95 -7.78 16.51
N LEU A 24 -11.28 -8.50 15.60
CA LEU A 24 -10.44 -7.88 14.56
C LEU A 24 -11.28 -7.04 13.59
N GLN A 25 -12.43 -7.57 13.14
CA GLN A 25 -13.35 -6.84 12.26
C GLN A 25 -13.98 -5.64 12.95
N ALA A 26 -14.38 -5.78 14.22
CA ALA A 26 -14.88 -4.68 15.03
C ALA A 26 -13.82 -3.57 15.17
N ALA A 27 -12.58 -3.94 15.49
CA ALA A 27 -11.48 -2.98 15.60
C ALA A 27 -11.15 -2.31 14.26
N LEU A 28 -11.14 -3.03 13.13
CA LEU A 28 -10.97 -2.43 11.80
C LEU A 28 -12.06 -1.39 11.50
N GLY A 29 -13.31 -1.67 11.85
CA GLY A 29 -14.40 -0.70 11.74
C GLY A 29 -14.18 0.54 12.62
N LEU A 30 -13.74 0.35 13.86
CA LEU A 30 -13.42 1.46 14.77
C LEU A 30 -12.23 2.30 14.29
N ILE A 31 -11.19 1.67 13.75
CA ILE A 31 -10.04 2.37 13.16
C ILE A 31 -10.49 3.21 11.96
N ALA A 32 -11.36 2.67 11.11
CA ALA A 32 -11.88 3.40 9.95
C ALA A 32 -12.72 4.64 10.35
N GLU A 33 -13.42 4.58 11.49
CA GLU A 33 -14.28 5.67 11.97
C GLU A 33 -13.52 6.71 12.81
N LYS A 34 -12.65 6.24 13.72
CA LYS A 34 -12.08 7.05 14.81
C LYS A 34 -10.56 7.12 14.79
N GLY A 35 -9.91 6.44 13.85
CA GLY A 35 -8.48 6.23 13.85
C GLY A 35 -8.04 5.21 14.91
N PRO A 36 -6.77 4.76 14.86
CA PRO A 36 -6.26 3.70 15.70
C PRO A 36 -6.21 4.11 17.18
N ALA A 37 -5.97 5.40 17.47
CA ALA A 37 -5.99 5.98 18.81
C ALA A 37 -7.40 6.24 19.37
N GLY A 38 -8.44 6.25 18.54
CA GLY A 38 -9.77 6.74 18.89
C GLY A 38 -10.74 5.71 19.48
N PHE A 39 -10.27 4.51 19.84
CA PHE A 39 -11.11 3.47 20.42
C PHE A 39 -10.43 2.74 21.58
N THR A 40 -11.25 2.25 22.50
CA THR A 40 -10.84 1.41 23.63
C THR A 40 -11.09 -0.08 23.35
N PHE A 41 -10.44 -0.96 24.10
CA PHE A 41 -10.68 -2.41 23.97
C PHE A 41 -12.14 -2.80 24.28
N ALA A 42 -12.79 -2.07 25.18
CA ALA A 42 -14.21 -2.21 25.49
C ALA A 42 -15.11 -1.78 24.32
N ASP A 43 -14.72 -0.76 23.54
CA ASP A 43 -15.45 -0.37 22.33
C ASP A 43 -15.45 -1.50 21.29
N ALA A 44 -14.30 -2.18 21.11
CA ALA A 44 -14.19 -3.33 20.22
C ALA A 44 -15.06 -4.50 20.70
N ALA A 45 -15.09 -4.78 22.01
CA ALA A 45 -15.98 -5.80 22.60
C ALA A 45 -17.46 -5.49 22.33
N ARG A 46 -17.87 -4.24 22.58
CA ARG A 46 -19.24 -3.77 22.35
C ARG A 46 -19.63 -3.85 20.89
N MET A 47 -18.74 -3.44 19.99
CA MET A 47 -18.97 -3.50 18.54
C MET A 47 -19.03 -4.94 18.02
N ALA A 48 -18.25 -5.86 18.61
CA ALA A 48 -18.33 -7.29 18.33
C ALA A 48 -19.54 -7.98 18.98
N GLY A 49 -20.37 -7.26 19.75
CA GLY A 49 -21.59 -7.80 20.37
C GLY A 49 -21.33 -8.77 21.53
N VAL A 50 -20.19 -8.64 22.22
CA VAL A 50 -19.77 -9.55 23.29
C VAL A 50 -19.60 -8.83 24.62
N SER A 51 -19.49 -9.59 25.72
CA SER A 51 -19.23 -8.99 27.03
C SER A 51 -17.85 -8.33 27.09
N PRO A 52 -17.65 -7.28 27.92
CA PRO A 52 -16.36 -6.61 28.05
C PRO A 52 -15.19 -7.52 28.45
N ALA A 53 -15.47 -8.64 29.12
CA ALA A 53 -14.45 -9.61 29.55
C ALA A 53 -14.08 -10.64 28.46
N ALA A 54 -14.92 -10.84 27.44
CA ALA A 54 -14.71 -11.85 26.41
C ALA A 54 -13.41 -11.67 25.58
N PRO A 55 -12.98 -10.45 25.21
CA PRO A 55 -11.77 -10.23 24.41
C PRO A 55 -10.47 -10.71 25.08
N TYR A 56 -10.41 -10.66 26.41
CA TYR A 56 -9.21 -11.04 27.18
C TYR A 56 -8.80 -12.50 27.02
N ARG A 57 -9.69 -13.34 26.48
CA ARG A 57 -9.37 -14.74 26.13
C ARG A 57 -8.56 -14.88 24.84
N HIS A 58 -8.46 -13.81 24.05
CA HIS A 58 -7.82 -13.81 22.72
C HIS A 58 -6.71 -12.78 22.58
N PHE A 59 -6.80 -11.66 23.28
CA PHE A 59 -5.79 -10.61 23.31
C PHE A 59 -5.65 -10.08 24.73
N ARG A 60 -4.42 -9.90 25.20
CA ARG A 60 -4.05 -9.34 26.49
C ARG A 60 -4.59 -7.91 26.65
N ASP A 61 -4.49 -7.12 25.60
CA ASP A 61 -4.84 -5.71 25.60
C ASP A 61 -5.12 -5.17 24.17
N ARG A 62 -5.37 -3.87 24.08
CA ARG A 62 -5.59 -3.15 22.82
C ARG A 62 -4.35 -3.15 21.92
N GLU A 63 -3.14 -3.12 22.49
CA GLU A 63 -1.90 -3.08 21.71
C GLU A 63 -1.66 -4.42 21.02
N GLU A 64 -1.92 -5.54 21.68
CA GLU A 64 -1.84 -6.87 21.06
C GLU A 64 -2.87 -7.01 19.93
N LEU A 65 -4.10 -6.50 20.14
CA LEU A 65 -5.11 -6.47 19.08
C LEU A 65 -4.63 -5.65 17.87
N LEU A 66 -4.11 -4.45 18.09
CA LEU A 66 -3.56 -3.59 17.03
C LEU A 66 -2.34 -4.21 16.35
N SER A 67 -1.44 -4.84 17.10
CA SER A 67 -0.29 -5.58 16.58
C SER A 67 -0.73 -6.70 15.63
N ASN A 68 -1.81 -7.43 15.98
CA ASN A 68 -2.33 -8.49 15.11
C ASN A 68 -2.98 -7.94 13.84
N ILE A 69 -3.67 -6.80 13.92
CA ILE A 69 -4.23 -6.11 12.76
C ILE A 69 -3.10 -5.60 11.85
N ALA A 70 -2.08 -4.96 12.41
CA ALA A 70 -0.91 -4.48 11.69
C ALA A 70 -0.18 -5.64 11.00
N TYR A 71 -0.02 -6.77 11.67
CA TYR A 71 0.58 -7.98 11.10
C TYR A 71 -0.15 -8.42 9.83
N ARG A 72 -1.48 -8.56 9.88
CA ARG A 72 -2.30 -8.90 8.70
C ARG A 72 -2.24 -7.82 7.62
N GLY A 73 -2.18 -6.56 8.04
CA GLY A 73 -1.98 -5.42 7.15
C GLY A 73 -0.68 -5.57 6.36
N PHE A 74 0.44 -5.88 7.03
CA PHE A 74 1.72 -6.11 6.38
C PHE A 74 1.71 -7.35 5.46
N GLU A 75 1.02 -8.43 5.82
CA GLU A 75 0.86 -9.59 4.93
C GLU A 75 0.12 -9.24 3.63
N LEU A 76 -0.98 -8.49 3.74
CA LEU A 76 -1.73 -8.04 2.57
C LEU A 76 -0.91 -7.03 1.74
N PHE A 77 -0.21 -6.13 2.43
CA PHE A 77 0.61 -5.11 1.81
C PHE A 77 1.78 -5.71 1.03
N GLU A 78 2.48 -6.69 1.60
CA GLU A 78 3.52 -7.47 0.94
C GLU A 78 2.99 -8.08 -0.37
N GLN A 79 1.82 -8.73 -0.34
CA GLN A 79 1.22 -9.36 -1.52
C GLN A 79 0.91 -8.33 -2.62
N VAL A 80 0.37 -7.17 -2.24
CA VAL A 80 0.06 -6.08 -3.19
C VAL A 80 1.33 -5.53 -3.82
N LEU A 81 2.36 -5.25 -3.03
CA LEU A 81 3.63 -4.75 -3.54
C LEU A 81 4.34 -5.79 -4.42
N ALA A 82 4.39 -7.05 -3.98
CA ALA A 82 5.05 -8.13 -4.72
C ALA A 82 4.37 -8.38 -6.07
N LYS A 83 3.03 -8.35 -6.12
CA LYS A 83 2.26 -8.45 -7.37
C LYS A 83 2.54 -7.27 -8.30
N ALA A 84 2.67 -6.06 -7.77
CA ALA A 84 2.99 -4.88 -8.58
C ALA A 84 4.41 -4.93 -9.13
N TRP A 85 5.35 -5.44 -8.33
CA TRP A 85 6.75 -5.64 -8.71
C TRP A 85 6.90 -6.68 -9.81
N ASP A 86 6.22 -7.83 -9.69
CA ASP A 86 6.19 -8.90 -10.70
C ASP A 86 7.58 -9.31 -11.24
N ASP A 87 8.55 -9.45 -10.33
CA ASP A 87 9.96 -9.73 -10.62
C ASP A 87 10.59 -8.75 -11.64
N GLY A 88 10.13 -7.49 -11.64
CA GLY A 88 10.66 -6.45 -12.51
C GLY A 88 10.16 -6.51 -13.96
N ARG A 89 9.07 -7.23 -14.25
CA ARG A 89 8.52 -7.37 -15.61
C ARG A 89 7.55 -6.23 -15.99
N PRO A 90 7.34 -5.93 -17.29
CA PRO A 90 8.14 -6.39 -18.43
C PRO A 90 9.53 -5.72 -18.44
N ASP A 91 9.67 -4.57 -17.79
CA ASP A 91 10.94 -3.89 -17.54
C ASP A 91 10.97 -3.30 -16.11
N THR A 92 12.18 -3.23 -15.56
CA THR A 92 12.46 -2.83 -14.17
C THR A 92 11.87 -1.45 -13.83
N LEU A 93 11.94 -0.49 -14.75
CA LEU A 93 11.55 0.88 -14.48
C LEU A 93 10.02 1.01 -14.38
N THR A 94 9.31 0.38 -15.32
CA THR A 94 7.85 0.30 -15.28
C THR A 94 7.39 -0.45 -14.03
N ALA A 95 8.00 -1.58 -13.70
CA ALA A 95 7.69 -2.33 -12.50
C ALA A 95 7.90 -1.52 -11.22
N PHE A 96 9.00 -0.78 -11.13
CA PHE A 96 9.31 0.09 -10.00
C PHE A 96 8.25 1.18 -9.79
N LYS A 97 7.80 1.83 -10.87
CA LYS A 97 6.70 2.82 -10.81
C LYS A 97 5.38 2.19 -10.35
N ARG A 98 5.09 0.95 -10.77
CA ARG A 98 3.90 0.21 -10.32
C ARG A 98 3.94 -0.08 -8.83
N VAL A 99 5.10 -0.40 -8.25
CA VAL A 99 5.25 -0.60 -6.80
C VAL A 99 4.82 0.66 -6.03
N GLY A 100 5.28 1.84 -6.44
CA GLY A 100 4.83 3.11 -5.84
C GLY A 100 3.33 3.35 -5.98
N SER A 101 2.77 3.07 -7.16
CA SER A 101 1.31 3.19 -7.39
C SER A 101 0.51 2.22 -6.51
N ALA A 102 1.00 0.99 -6.34
CA ALA A 102 0.38 -0.03 -5.49
C ALA A 102 0.45 0.34 -4.01
N TYR A 103 1.52 1.01 -3.57
CA TYR A 103 1.62 1.60 -2.24
C TYR A 103 0.45 2.56 -1.96
N LEU A 104 0.24 3.55 -2.84
CA LEU A 104 -0.83 4.54 -2.71
C LEU A 104 -2.22 3.90 -2.82
N ALA A 105 -2.37 2.94 -3.73
CA ALA A 105 -3.62 2.21 -3.89
C ALA A 105 -4.01 1.46 -2.61
N PHE A 106 -3.05 0.77 -1.97
CA PHE A 106 -3.28 0.09 -0.70
C PHE A 106 -3.69 1.07 0.40
N ALA A 107 -2.98 2.18 0.57
CA ALA A 107 -3.32 3.21 1.56
C ALA A 107 -4.75 3.74 1.39
N ARG A 108 -5.23 3.84 0.14
CA ARG A 108 -6.58 4.28 -0.19
C ARG A 108 -7.64 3.19 0.00
N SER A 109 -7.37 1.95 -0.45
CA SER A 109 -8.35 0.86 -0.44
C SER A 109 -8.49 0.22 0.94
N GLU A 110 -7.40 0.19 1.70
CA GLU A 110 -7.30 -0.45 3.01
C GLU A 110 -6.88 0.56 4.10
N PRO A 111 -7.59 1.69 4.27
CA PRO A 111 -7.14 2.78 5.16
C PRO A 111 -7.05 2.36 6.62
N ALA A 112 -7.90 1.43 7.08
CA ALA A 112 -7.84 0.92 8.45
C ALA A 112 -6.59 0.07 8.71
N TYR A 113 -6.21 -0.79 7.76
CA TYR A 113 -4.96 -1.55 7.85
C TYR A 113 -3.75 -0.61 7.75
N TYR A 114 -3.76 0.32 6.80
CA TYR A 114 -2.69 1.31 6.65
C TYR A 114 -2.46 2.09 7.94
N SER A 115 -3.53 2.60 8.54
CA SER A 115 -3.46 3.34 9.80
C SER A 115 -3.01 2.45 10.97
N ALA A 116 -3.45 1.19 11.03
CA ALA A 116 -2.96 0.24 12.03
C ALA A 116 -1.44 -0.03 11.90
N MET A 117 -0.93 -0.14 10.67
CA MET A 117 0.48 -0.43 10.39
C MET A 117 1.41 0.75 10.69
N PHE A 118 1.00 1.97 10.34
CA PHE A 118 1.90 3.13 10.34
C PHE A 118 1.55 4.23 11.34
N GLU A 119 0.33 4.27 11.87
CA GLU A 119 -0.18 5.39 12.67
C GLU A 119 -0.64 4.96 14.08
N SER A 120 -0.65 3.66 14.39
CA SER A 120 -1.16 3.14 15.66
C SER A 120 -0.25 3.39 16.86
N GLY A 121 1.03 3.70 16.62
CA GLY A 121 2.05 3.85 17.66
C GLY A 121 2.53 2.52 18.27
N VAL A 122 2.03 1.37 17.80
CA VAL A 122 2.51 0.06 18.23
C VAL A 122 3.91 -0.19 17.65
N PRO A 123 4.94 -0.46 18.49
CA PRO A 123 6.27 -0.80 17.99
C PRO A 123 6.23 -2.06 17.13
N VAL A 124 6.91 -2.03 15.98
CA VAL A 124 6.93 -3.16 15.05
C VAL A 124 7.59 -4.41 15.64
N ASP A 125 8.52 -4.22 16.58
CA ASP A 125 9.24 -5.24 17.33
C ASP A 125 8.49 -5.75 18.57
N ALA A 126 7.29 -5.21 18.86
CA ALA A 126 6.44 -5.70 19.94
C ALA A 126 5.96 -7.15 19.71
N ASN A 127 6.02 -7.63 18.47
CA ASN A 127 5.66 -8.99 18.09
C ASN A 127 6.62 -9.49 16.99
N PRO A 128 7.33 -10.61 17.17
CA PRO A 128 8.24 -11.15 16.15
C PRO A 128 7.58 -11.39 14.80
N LEU A 129 6.32 -11.83 14.77
CA LEU A 129 5.58 -12.04 13.52
C LEU A 129 5.30 -10.72 12.80
N LEU A 130 4.97 -9.66 13.55
CA LEU A 130 4.77 -8.32 13.01
C LEU A 130 6.08 -7.78 12.41
N MET A 131 7.19 -7.94 13.14
CA MET A 131 8.51 -7.52 12.66
C MET A 131 8.87 -8.23 11.36
N THR A 132 8.77 -9.56 11.30
CA THR A 132 9.06 -10.32 10.08
C THR A 132 8.15 -9.92 8.91
N ALA A 133 6.85 -9.72 9.14
CA ALA A 133 5.92 -9.30 8.08
C ALA A 133 6.25 -7.90 7.54
N SER A 134 6.58 -6.95 8.43
CA SER A 134 7.01 -5.60 8.06
C SER A 134 8.30 -5.63 7.22
N GLU A 135 9.29 -6.42 7.65
CA GLU A 135 10.54 -6.60 6.91
C GLU A 135 10.32 -7.21 5.52
N ARG A 136 9.45 -8.23 5.38
CA ARG A 136 9.14 -8.82 4.07
C ARG A 136 8.47 -7.80 3.13
N ALA A 137 7.52 -7.01 3.63
CA ALA A 137 6.88 -5.97 2.83
C ALA A 137 7.91 -4.91 2.37
N PHE A 138 8.77 -4.43 3.27
CA PHE A 138 9.83 -3.48 2.91
C PHE A 138 10.86 -4.09 1.94
N ASN A 139 11.17 -5.38 2.07
CA ASN A 139 12.09 -6.08 1.19
C ASN A 139 11.64 -6.08 -0.28
N VAL A 140 10.34 -5.98 -0.57
CA VAL A 140 9.87 -5.81 -1.96
C VAL A 140 10.38 -4.49 -2.54
N ILE A 141 10.29 -3.39 -1.79
CA ILE A 141 10.78 -2.06 -2.21
C ILE A 141 12.32 -2.09 -2.33
N ARG A 142 13.00 -2.72 -1.36
CA ARG A 142 14.45 -2.90 -1.39
C ARG A 142 14.91 -3.69 -2.61
N ALA A 143 14.29 -4.83 -2.90
CA ALA A 143 14.63 -5.66 -4.06
C ALA A 143 14.40 -4.90 -5.38
N ALA A 144 13.33 -4.11 -5.47
CA ALA A 144 13.07 -3.27 -6.62
C ALA A 144 14.16 -2.20 -6.82
N ALA A 145 14.62 -1.58 -5.72
CA ALA A 145 15.72 -0.61 -5.73
C ALA A 145 17.07 -1.26 -6.07
N GLU A 146 17.33 -2.50 -5.62
CA GLU A 146 18.53 -3.27 -5.96
C GLU A 146 18.56 -3.62 -7.45
N ARG A 147 17.43 -4.07 -8.01
CA ARG A 147 17.31 -4.34 -9.45
C ARG A 147 17.54 -3.08 -10.27
N LEU A 148 17.02 -1.95 -9.81
CA LEU A 148 17.24 -0.65 -10.45
C LEU A 148 18.70 -0.21 -10.37
N ALA A 149 19.33 -0.34 -9.20
CA ALA A 149 20.75 -0.02 -9.02
C ALA A 149 21.66 -0.87 -9.91
N ALA A 150 21.30 -2.15 -10.14
CA ALA A 150 22.04 -3.04 -11.04
C ALA A 150 22.00 -2.61 -12.53
N LEU A 151 21.10 -1.72 -12.94
CA LEU A 151 21.08 -1.13 -14.28
C LEU A 151 22.09 0.01 -14.46
N THR A 152 22.79 0.40 -13.39
CA THR A 152 23.73 1.53 -13.41
C THR A 152 24.96 1.19 -14.27
N PRO A 153 25.29 2.00 -15.31
CA PRO A 153 26.50 1.79 -16.09
C PRO A 153 27.77 1.90 -15.22
N PRO A 154 28.85 1.18 -15.55
CA PRO A 154 30.13 1.33 -14.87
C PRO A 154 30.60 2.80 -14.82
N GLY A 155 31.13 3.23 -13.67
CA GLY A 155 31.65 4.58 -13.48
C GLY A 155 30.59 5.65 -13.16
N VAL A 156 29.30 5.30 -13.15
CA VAL A 156 28.23 6.21 -12.73
C VAL A 156 27.96 6.05 -11.23
N ALA A 157 28.27 7.08 -10.45
CA ALA A 157 28.01 7.07 -9.01
C ALA A 157 26.49 7.15 -8.72
N ARG A 158 26.02 6.27 -7.84
CA ARG A 158 24.64 6.24 -7.34
C ARG A 158 24.62 5.98 -5.83
N PRO A 159 23.58 6.42 -5.11
CA PRO A 159 23.38 6.01 -3.73
C PRO A 159 23.26 4.48 -3.61
N PRO A 160 23.61 3.91 -2.46
CA PRO A 160 23.30 2.52 -2.13
C PRO A 160 21.81 2.20 -2.33
N ALA A 161 21.49 0.97 -2.78
CA ALA A 161 20.12 0.55 -3.04
C ALA A 161 19.19 0.72 -1.84
N LEU A 162 19.69 0.53 -0.61
CA LEU A 162 18.92 0.78 0.61
C LEU A 162 18.51 2.25 0.73
N MET A 163 19.41 3.21 0.44
CA MET A 163 19.04 4.63 0.43
C MET A 163 18.00 4.91 -0.65
N MET A 164 18.13 4.30 -1.83
CA MET A 164 17.13 4.45 -2.90
C MET A 164 15.76 3.93 -2.46
N ALA A 165 15.71 2.77 -1.82
CA ALA A 165 14.48 2.20 -1.26
C ALA A 165 13.85 3.11 -0.20
N LEU A 166 14.66 3.66 0.71
CA LEU A 166 14.19 4.59 1.75
C LEU A 166 13.65 5.90 1.16
N HIS A 167 14.27 6.45 0.11
CA HIS A 167 13.73 7.65 -0.56
C HIS A 167 12.37 7.39 -1.20
N ILE A 168 12.22 6.26 -1.91
CA ILE A 168 10.92 5.91 -2.53
C ILE A 168 9.86 5.64 -1.47
N TRP A 169 10.23 4.91 -0.41
CA TRP A 169 9.31 4.68 0.69
C TRP A 169 8.90 6.01 1.33
N SER A 170 9.84 6.91 1.63
CA SER A 170 9.56 8.22 2.19
C SER A 170 8.63 9.05 1.31
N MET A 171 8.86 9.13 -0.01
CA MET A 171 7.97 9.85 -0.93
C MET A 171 6.58 9.21 -0.98
N SER A 172 6.50 7.89 -1.14
CA SER A 172 5.21 7.18 -1.23
C SER A 172 4.40 7.30 0.06
N HIS A 173 5.07 7.13 1.21
CA HIS A 173 4.48 7.23 2.53
C HIS A 173 4.01 8.66 2.83
N GLY A 174 4.87 9.66 2.59
CA GLY A 174 4.51 11.06 2.80
C GLY A 174 3.32 11.49 1.94
N ILE A 175 3.29 11.08 0.67
CA ILE A 175 2.15 11.35 -0.22
C ILE A 175 0.91 10.60 0.27
N ALA A 176 1.01 9.31 0.63
CA ALA A 176 -0.12 8.56 1.18
C ALA A 176 -0.69 9.26 2.43
N SER A 177 0.15 9.70 3.35
CA SER A 177 -0.27 10.42 4.57
C SER A 177 -0.90 11.79 4.26
N LEU A 178 -0.38 12.55 3.29
CA LEU A 178 -0.99 13.83 2.86
C LEU A 178 -2.38 13.65 2.22
N PHE A 179 -2.63 12.51 1.60
CA PHE A 179 -3.90 12.19 0.93
C PHE A 179 -4.84 11.35 1.79
N ALA A 180 -4.37 10.81 2.92
CA ALA A 180 -5.16 10.05 3.87
C ALA A 180 -6.33 10.89 4.41
N ARG A 181 -7.38 10.19 4.86
CA ARG A 181 -8.55 10.85 5.45
C ARG A 181 -8.21 11.35 6.85
N GLY A 182 -8.64 12.56 7.20
CA GLY A 182 -9.07 12.82 8.58
C GLY A 182 -8.38 13.92 9.38
N ASP A 183 -7.51 14.77 8.82
CA ASP A 183 -7.06 15.96 9.56
C ASP A 183 -7.81 17.24 9.13
N ALA A 184 -8.13 18.08 10.12
CA ALA A 184 -8.67 19.42 9.86
C ALA A 184 -7.68 20.31 9.08
N ALA A 185 -6.41 19.89 9.01
CA ALA A 185 -5.34 20.54 8.26
C ALA A 185 -5.29 20.12 6.78
N ARG A 186 -6.20 19.24 6.31
CA ARG A 186 -6.17 18.73 4.94
C ARG A 186 -6.21 19.84 3.91
N ARG A 187 -5.12 19.97 3.15
CA ARG A 187 -5.04 20.88 2.01
C ARG A 187 -5.78 20.29 0.81
N LYS A 188 -6.59 21.11 0.13
CA LYS A 188 -7.11 20.76 -1.20
C LYS A 188 -5.97 20.86 -2.21
N LEU A 189 -5.60 19.73 -2.80
CA LEU A 189 -4.56 19.63 -3.81
C LEU A 189 -5.20 19.49 -5.20
N PRO A 190 -4.72 20.22 -6.22
CA PRO A 190 -5.30 20.20 -7.57
C PRO A 190 -4.81 19.01 -8.43
N MET A 191 -4.31 17.94 -7.81
CA MET A 191 -3.84 16.72 -8.48
C MET A 191 -4.09 15.48 -7.61
N ALA A 192 -4.06 14.30 -8.23
CA ALA A 192 -4.10 13.02 -7.55
C ALA A 192 -2.77 12.67 -6.85
N ALA A 193 -2.84 11.75 -5.88
CA ALA A 193 -1.67 11.23 -5.19
C ALA A 193 -0.70 10.54 -6.16
N GLU A 194 -1.25 9.79 -7.11
CA GLU A 194 -0.52 9.09 -8.15
C GLU A 194 0.25 10.05 -9.06
N GLU A 195 -0.35 11.17 -9.47
CA GLU A 195 0.31 12.18 -10.29
C GLU A 195 1.50 12.82 -9.54
N LEU A 196 1.32 13.09 -8.25
CA LEU A 196 2.36 13.66 -7.41
C LEU A 196 3.54 12.69 -7.21
N LEU A 197 3.23 11.41 -6.97
CA LEU A 197 4.25 10.38 -6.82
C LEU A 197 4.97 10.10 -8.13
N GLU A 198 4.24 10.02 -9.25
CA GLU A 198 4.83 9.82 -10.57
C GLU A 198 5.82 10.93 -10.89
N ALA A 199 5.43 12.19 -10.70
CA ALA A 199 6.32 13.34 -10.91
C ALA A 199 7.57 13.27 -10.02
N GLY A 200 7.41 12.97 -8.73
CA GLY A 200 8.52 12.84 -7.78
C GLY A 200 9.49 11.71 -8.14
N VAL A 201 8.97 10.53 -8.48
CA VAL A 201 9.76 9.36 -8.90
C VAL A 201 10.48 9.64 -10.21
N LEU A 202 9.86 10.32 -11.18
CA LEU A 202 10.52 10.71 -12.43
C LEU A 202 11.67 11.68 -12.20
N ILE A 203 11.49 12.71 -11.38
CA ILE A 203 12.56 13.65 -11.01
C ILE A 203 13.69 12.90 -10.32
N TYR A 204 13.37 12.03 -9.37
CA TYR A 204 14.33 11.20 -8.67
C TYR A 204 15.15 10.32 -9.62
N LEU A 205 14.48 9.58 -10.50
CA LEU A 205 15.11 8.69 -11.48
C LEU A 205 15.98 9.45 -12.49
N ARG A 206 15.53 10.62 -12.96
CA ARG A 206 16.33 11.49 -13.85
C ARG A 206 17.53 12.11 -13.15
N GLY A 207 17.38 12.53 -11.90
CA GLY A 207 18.51 12.98 -11.07
C GLY A 207 19.51 11.86 -10.82
N LEU A 208 18.99 10.62 -10.71
CA LEU A 208 19.76 9.39 -10.78
C LEU A 208 19.99 8.89 -12.22
N GLY A 209 20.00 9.75 -13.23
CA GLY A 209 20.36 9.48 -14.63
C GLY A 209 19.85 8.17 -15.24
N PHE A 210 18.70 7.66 -14.79
CA PHE A 210 17.99 6.58 -15.45
C PHE A 210 17.21 7.15 -16.65
N PRO A 211 17.04 6.38 -17.74
CA PRO A 211 16.22 6.79 -18.87
C PRO A 211 14.74 6.77 -18.47
N ALA A 212 14.30 7.81 -17.77
CA ALA A 212 12.95 7.97 -17.27
C ALA A 212 12.10 8.84 -18.20
N ASP A 213 12.13 8.56 -19.51
CA ASP A 213 11.28 9.24 -20.48
C ASP A 213 9.86 8.66 -20.48
N LEU A 214 8.89 9.58 -20.42
CA LEU A 214 7.46 9.33 -20.26
C LEU A 214 6.75 8.85 -21.53
N ARG A 215 7.48 8.47 -22.58
CA ARG A 215 6.86 8.08 -23.86
C ARG A 215 7.60 6.87 -24.40
N SER A 216 6.89 5.76 -24.55
CA SER A 216 7.04 4.97 -25.77
C SER A 216 7.02 5.98 -26.91
N GLN A 217 8.18 6.24 -27.52
CA GLN A 217 8.19 6.96 -28.78
C GLN A 217 7.30 6.14 -29.72
N PRO A 218 6.20 6.68 -30.29
CA PRO A 218 5.63 6.03 -31.44
C PRO A 218 6.77 5.97 -32.46
N GLU A 219 7.06 4.77 -32.96
CA GLU A 219 7.99 4.56 -34.06
C GLU A 219 7.72 5.66 -35.10
N LYS A 220 8.71 6.50 -35.40
CA LYS A 220 8.58 7.42 -36.53
C LYS A 220 8.22 6.56 -37.74
N PRO A 221 7.14 6.85 -38.48
CA PRO A 221 6.88 6.14 -39.72
C PRO A 221 8.14 6.30 -40.59
N ALA A 222 8.66 5.19 -41.10
CA ALA A 222 9.80 5.21 -42.00
C ALA A 222 9.50 6.20 -43.14
N GLU A 223 10.34 7.22 -43.31
CA GLU A 223 10.24 8.12 -44.45
C GLU A 223 10.27 7.27 -45.73
N PRO A 224 9.32 7.45 -46.66
CA PRO A 224 9.37 6.74 -47.92
C PRO A 224 10.68 7.10 -48.62
N LYS A 225 11.47 6.07 -48.97
CA LYS A 225 12.68 6.24 -49.77
C LYS A 225 12.35 7.13 -50.96
N ARG A 226 12.91 8.33 -50.99
CA ARG A 226 12.90 9.19 -52.18
C ARG A 226 13.59 8.41 -53.28
N SER A 227 12.83 7.94 -54.26
CA SER A 227 13.38 7.52 -55.54
C SER A 227 14.04 8.73 -56.19
N GLY A 228 15.37 8.68 -56.33
CA GLY A 228 16.13 9.64 -57.13
C GLY A 228 15.73 9.53 -58.61
N PRO A 229 16.01 10.57 -59.43
CA PRO A 229 15.29 10.87 -60.67
C PRO A 229 15.69 10.01 -61.88
N TRP A 230 16.29 8.84 -61.69
CA TRP A 230 16.81 8.03 -62.80
C TRP A 230 16.14 6.65 -62.83
N GLY A 231 14.88 6.63 -63.23
CA GLY A 231 14.22 5.44 -63.76
C GLY A 231 14.50 5.36 -65.26
N ALA A 232 15.23 4.33 -65.68
CA ALA A 232 15.54 4.09 -67.09
C ALA A 232 14.27 3.88 -67.93
N ALA A 233 14.22 4.50 -69.11
CA ALA A 233 13.21 4.24 -70.14
C ALA A 233 13.52 2.91 -70.87
N PRO A 234 12.51 2.16 -71.33
CA PRO A 234 12.70 0.85 -71.93
C PRO A 234 13.10 0.94 -73.41
N GLN A 235 13.95 0.00 -73.84
CA GLN A 235 13.93 -0.56 -75.20
C GLN A 235 13.56 -2.05 -75.07
#